data_AF-A0A371CNX8-F1
#
_entry.id   AF-A0A371CNX8-F1
#
_cell.length_a   1.000
_cell.length_b   1.000
_cell.length_c   1.000
_cell.angle_alpha   90.00
_cell.angle_beta   90.00
_cell.angle_gamma   90.00
#
_symmetry.space_group_name_H-M   'P 1'
#
loop_
_entity.id
_entity.type
_entity.pdbx_description
1 polymer ?
#
loop_
_entity_poly.entity_id
_entity_poly.type
_entity_poly.pdbx_seq_one_letter_code
_entity_poly.pdbx_strand_id
1 'polypeptide(L)'
;MPAPPMEVLGIVYIIENAQQFWSELEDVLQFPPDVTLSKLDSTLRRFISLCAAYHEQYLQSPLQLDHACDMVLASELFQFHSERMCELMVDDAQTNTDPHYEMILYSVMLAYGRRKAAFLRSQKRWHPLLPLLMDHVRLDVDPEVDSGFYGTGAGSSSGSSRPIAVPIEAKLRSLSVKLLYEVCRVQKMTLLDLRLFDDSFIDYLFDLVEQTRDMQDESFNYSVIKLIVALNEQFMVASLHPNTPQPNAIGFAQQQADARTPESTNRVLRVLKSRAGSSPTFGENLIFMLNRANRTPEDLAALAAGKASAMVARQCAFSGRTCVYSSCGVEYILLLIREGNGQGTSVERAEDRVF
;
A
#
# COMPACT_ATOMS: atom_id res chain seq x y z
N MET A 1 -1.57 -21.23 28.58
CA MET A 1 -2.67 -20.75 29.42
C MET A 1 -3.89 -20.68 28.53
N PRO A 2 -5.05 -21.21 28.93
CA PRO A 2 -6.29 -21.01 28.19
C PRO A 2 -6.58 -19.50 28.08
N ALA A 3 -7.16 -19.08 26.96
CA ALA A 3 -7.61 -17.72 26.79
C ALA A 3 -8.65 -17.38 27.85
N PRO A 4 -8.68 -16.16 28.40
CA PRO A 4 -9.82 -15.73 29.18
C PRO A 4 -11.09 -15.78 28.30
N PRO A 5 -12.27 -16.06 28.88
CA PRO A 5 -13.51 -16.00 28.13
C PRO A 5 -13.69 -14.62 27.49
N MET A 6 -14.03 -14.59 26.20
CA MET A 6 -14.21 -13.35 25.45
C MET A 6 -15.68 -13.18 25.09
N GLU A 7 -16.23 -12.00 25.37
CA GLU A 7 -17.59 -11.64 24.96
C GLU A 7 -17.57 -11.08 23.54
N VAL A 8 -18.23 -11.79 22.62
CA VAL A 8 -18.38 -11.40 21.21
C VAL A 8 -19.85 -11.19 20.93
N LEU A 9 -20.28 -9.93 20.82
CA LEU A 9 -21.66 -9.52 20.53
C LEU A 9 -22.70 -10.15 21.48
N GLY A 10 -22.40 -10.19 22.79
CA GLY A 10 -23.28 -10.78 23.81
C GLY A 10 -23.19 -12.29 23.97
N ILE A 11 -22.27 -12.96 23.26
CA ILE A 11 -21.98 -14.38 23.39
C ILE A 11 -20.61 -14.55 24.06
N VAL A 12 -20.57 -15.23 25.20
CA VAL A 12 -19.31 -15.54 25.88
C VAL A 12 -18.73 -16.83 25.30
N TYR A 13 -17.55 -16.70 24.70
CA TYR A 13 -16.78 -17.82 24.17
C TYR A 13 -15.75 -18.29 25.17
N ILE A 14 -15.67 -19.61 25.37
CA ILE A 14 -14.63 -20.26 26.16
C ILE A 14 -13.83 -21.15 25.21
N ILE A 15 -12.73 -20.61 24.68
CA ILE A 15 -11.85 -21.31 23.74
C ILE A 15 -10.54 -21.66 24.44
N GLU A 16 -10.30 -22.95 24.61
CA GLU A 16 -9.16 -23.46 25.37
C GLU A 16 -7.98 -23.83 24.45
N ASN A 17 -8.25 -24.11 23.17
CA ASN A 17 -7.25 -24.57 22.22
C ASN A 17 -7.57 -24.17 20.77
N ALA A 18 -6.57 -24.32 19.89
CA ALA A 18 -6.70 -23.95 18.48
C ALA A 18 -7.76 -24.77 17.73
N GLN A 19 -7.97 -26.04 18.08
CA GLN A 19 -8.97 -26.87 17.40
C GLN A 19 -10.39 -26.34 17.66
N GLN A 20 -10.69 -25.97 18.90
CA GLN A 20 -11.97 -25.34 19.26
C GLN A 20 -12.15 -24.01 18.51
N PHE A 21 -11.10 -23.18 18.42
CA PHE A 21 -11.16 -21.94 17.65
C PHE A 21 -11.54 -22.14 16.19
N TRP A 22 -10.87 -23.06 15.49
CA TRP A 22 -11.17 -23.32 14.08
C TRP A 22 -12.54 -23.94 13.87
N SER A 23 -12.98 -24.84 14.77
CA SER A 23 -14.33 -25.40 14.75
C SER A 23 -15.39 -24.32 14.92
N GLU A 24 -15.20 -23.40 15.87
CA GLU A 24 -16.14 -22.29 16.09
C GLU A 24 -16.21 -21.34 14.90
N LEU A 25 -15.08 -21.06 14.23
CA LEU A 25 -15.09 -20.27 12.99
C LEU A 25 -15.86 -20.97 11.87
N GLU A 26 -15.72 -22.29 11.73
CA GLU A 26 -16.47 -23.08 10.77
C GLU A 26 -17.97 -23.09 11.08
N ASP A 27 -18.33 -23.32 12.35
CA ASP A 27 -19.72 -23.35 12.82
C ASP A 27 -20.41 -21.99 12.69
N VAL A 28 -19.69 -20.87 12.90
CA VAL A 28 -20.21 -19.52 12.65
C VAL A 28 -20.64 -19.35 11.19
N LEU A 29 -19.96 -20.00 10.24
CA LEU A 29 -20.23 -19.92 8.81
C LEU A 29 -21.27 -20.94 8.31
N GLN A 30 -21.91 -21.71 9.19
CA GLN A 30 -23.00 -22.61 8.83
C GLN A 30 -24.36 -21.88 8.87
N PHE A 31 -25.12 -21.99 7.78
CA PHE A 31 -26.41 -21.32 7.63
C PHE A 31 -27.58 -22.31 7.66
N PRO A 32 -28.64 -22.04 8.43
CA PRO A 32 -29.91 -22.72 8.23
C PRO A 32 -30.54 -22.26 6.90
N PRO A 33 -31.40 -23.09 6.28
CA PRO A 33 -31.94 -22.84 4.94
C PRO A 33 -32.76 -21.53 4.82
N ASP A 34 -33.38 -21.07 5.90
CA ASP A 34 -34.24 -19.87 5.92
C ASP A 34 -33.57 -18.67 6.63
N VAL A 35 -32.30 -18.40 6.32
CA VAL A 35 -31.55 -17.32 6.96
C VAL A 35 -32.00 -15.92 6.48
N THR A 36 -32.26 -15.02 7.43
CA THR A 36 -32.61 -13.63 7.12
C THR A 36 -31.38 -12.79 6.79
N LEU A 37 -31.55 -11.71 6.03
CA LEU A 37 -30.45 -10.79 5.69
C LEU A 37 -29.75 -10.20 6.93
N SER A 38 -30.51 -9.88 7.98
CA SER A 38 -29.95 -9.38 9.25
C SER A 38 -29.09 -10.44 9.96
N LYS A 39 -29.45 -11.72 9.82
CA LYS A 39 -28.66 -12.82 10.38
C LYS A 39 -27.35 -13.00 9.61
N LEU A 40 -27.34 -12.84 8.28
CA LEU A 40 -26.11 -12.83 7.49
C LEU A 40 -25.16 -11.71 7.94
N ASP A 41 -25.68 -10.50 8.15
CA ASP A 41 -24.88 -9.37 8.64
C ASP A 41 -24.27 -9.67 10.02
N SER A 42 -25.08 -10.23 10.92
CA SER A 42 -24.65 -10.63 12.25
C SER A 42 -23.60 -11.74 12.18
N THR A 43 -23.71 -12.66 11.22
CA THR A 43 -22.72 -13.74 11.03
C THR A 43 -21.37 -13.19 10.60
N LEU A 44 -21.31 -12.26 9.63
CA LEU A 44 -20.04 -11.65 9.23
C LEU A 44 -19.38 -10.92 10.41
N ARG A 45 -20.14 -10.09 11.13
CA ARG A 45 -19.64 -9.37 12.31
C ARG A 45 -19.17 -10.31 13.41
N ARG A 46 -19.89 -11.40 13.66
CA ARG A 46 -19.52 -12.43 14.63
C ARG A 46 -18.23 -13.14 14.23
N PHE A 47 -18.07 -13.48 12.96
CA PHE A 47 -16.83 -14.07 12.44
C PHE A 47 -15.63 -13.14 12.65
N ILE A 48 -15.75 -11.88 12.22
CA ILE A 48 -14.68 -10.89 12.37
C ILE A 48 -14.36 -10.64 13.85
N SER A 49 -15.38 -10.50 14.69
CA SER A 49 -15.19 -10.28 16.13
C SER A 49 -14.55 -11.49 16.82
N LEU A 50 -14.87 -12.72 16.41
CA LEU A 50 -14.26 -13.92 16.97
C LEU A 50 -12.78 -14.00 16.58
N CYS A 51 -12.44 -13.70 15.32
CA CYS A 51 -11.06 -13.55 14.89
C CYS A 51 -10.35 -12.43 15.68
N ALA A 52 -10.99 -11.27 15.87
CA ALA A 52 -10.43 -10.13 16.59
C ALA A 52 -10.21 -10.41 18.09
N ALA A 53 -11.03 -11.24 18.72
CA ALA A 53 -10.85 -11.64 20.10
C ALA A 53 -9.67 -12.59 20.32
N TYR A 54 -9.28 -13.35 19.28
CA TYR A 54 -8.33 -14.46 19.40
C TYR A 54 -7.13 -14.42 18.44
N HIS A 55 -6.96 -13.36 17.63
CA HIS A 55 -5.91 -13.29 16.61
C HIS A 55 -4.50 -13.40 17.20
N GLU A 56 -4.27 -12.82 18.38
CA GLU A 56 -2.98 -12.90 19.07
C GLU A 56 -2.60 -14.31 19.50
N GLN A 57 -3.55 -15.24 19.55
CA GLN A 57 -3.36 -16.60 20.05
C GLN A 57 -3.38 -17.62 18.92
N TYR A 58 -4.31 -17.48 17.99
CA TYR A 58 -4.57 -18.50 16.97
C TYR A 58 -4.35 -18.02 15.52
N LEU A 59 -4.17 -16.72 15.29
CA LEU A 59 -3.91 -16.12 13.96
C LEU A 59 -2.57 -15.37 13.93
N GLN A 60 -1.54 -15.92 14.57
CA GLN A 60 -0.24 -15.26 14.71
C GLN A 60 0.57 -15.23 13.41
N SER A 61 0.47 -16.29 12.60
CA SER A 61 1.19 -16.40 11.33
C SER A 61 0.37 -15.87 10.16
N PRO A 62 1.02 -15.33 9.10
CA PRO A 62 0.34 -14.93 7.87
C PRO A 62 -0.53 -16.06 7.28
N LEU A 63 -0.04 -17.30 7.32
CA LEU A 63 -0.77 -18.47 6.80
C LEU A 63 -2.09 -18.74 7.55
N GLN A 64 -2.09 -18.58 8.87
CA GLN A 64 -3.32 -18.74 9.66
C GLN A 64 -4.32 -17.63 9.37
N LEU A 65 -3.85 -16.38 9.28
CA LEU A 65 -4.71 -15.24 8.96
C LEU A 65 -5.30 -15.36 7.55
N ASP A 66 -4.49 -15.76 6.56
CA ASP A 66 -4.93 -16.02 5.20
C ASP A 66 -5.96 -17.17 5.17
N HIS A 67 -5.74 -18.23 5.94
CA HIS A 67 -6.71 -19.33 6.05
C HIS A 67 -8.05 -18.86 6.61
N ALA A 68 -8.05 -18.05 7.67
CA ALA A 68 -9.28 -17.47 8.23
C ALA A 68 -10.00 -16.57 7.21
N CYS A 69 -9.26 -15.74 6.46
CA CYS A 69 -9.82 -14.97 5.36
C CYS A 69 -10.43 -15.88 4.28
N ASP A 70 -9.78 -17.00 3.96
CA ASP A 70 -10.26 -17.94 2.95
C ASP A 70 -11.55 -18.64 3.36
N MET A 71 -11.69 -19.02 4.63
CA MET A 71 -12.93 -19.59 5.15
C MET A 71 -14.12 -18.66 4.93
N VAL A 72 -14.02 -17.39 5.36
CA VAL A 72 -15.14 -16.45 5.21
C VAL A 72 -15.40 -16.10 3.74
N LEU A 73 -14.35 -15.93 2.92
CA LEU A 73 -14.51 -15.60 1.51
C LEU A 73 -15.01 -16.77 0.64
N ALA A 74 -14.81 -18.01 1.09
CA ALA A 74 -15.36 -19.20 0.47
C ALA A 74 -16.80 -19.51 0.95
N SER A 75 -17.28 -18.85 2.01
CA SER A 75 -18.63 -19.08 2.55
C SER A 75 -19.76 -18.51 1.68
N GLU A 76 -21.00 -18.91 1.97
CA GLU A 76 -22.22 -18.42 1.31
C GLU A 76 -22.37 -16.89 1.36
N LEU A 77 -21.80 -16.24 2.39
CA LEU A 77 -21.79 -14.77 2.53
C LEU A 77 -21.20 -14.09 1.29
N PHE A 78 -20.08 -14.61 0.79
CA PHE A 78 -19.39 -14.03 -0.36
C PHE A 78 -19.74 -14.71 -1.68
N GLN A 79 -20.22 -15.96 -1.67
CA GLN A 79 -20.71 -16.61 -2.87
C GLN A 79 -22.03 -15.99 -3.37
N PHE A 80 -22.99 -15.75 -2.47
CA PHE A 80 -24.35 -15.33 -2.84
C PHE A 80 -24.68 -13.89 -2.42
N HIS A 81 -24.01 -13.35 -1.40
CA HIS A 81 -24.36 -12.04 -0.81
C HIS A 81 -23.21 -11.03 -0.80
N SER A 82 -22.20 -11.22 -1.66
CA SER A 82 -20.97 -10.42 -1.63
C SER A 82 -21.17 -8.91 -1.70
N GLU A 83 -22.14 -8.41 -2.48
CA GLU A 83 -22.41 -6.97 -2.56
C GLU A 83 -22.83 -6.39 -1.20
N ARG A 84 -23.73 -7.09 -0.49
CA ARG A 84 -24.17 -6.71 0.86
C ARG A 84 -23.01 -6.78 1.85
N MET A 85 -22.21 -7.85 1.80
CA MET A 85 -21.04 -8.00 2.68
C MET A 85 -20.02 -6.89 2.43
N CYS A 86 -19.84 -6.44 1.18
CA CYS A 86 -18.98 -5.30 0.85
C CYS A 86 -19.48 -3.99 1.46
N GLU A 87 -20.78 -3.69 1.37
CA GLU A 87 -21.34 -2.49 2.01
C GLU A 87 -21.17 -2.58 3.53
N LEU A 88 -21.45 -3.74 4.13
CA LEU A 88 -21.29 -3.95 5.56
C LEU A 88 -19.85 -3.75 6.03
N MET A 89 -18.87 -4.29 5.29
CA MET A 89 -17.44 -4.09 5.60
C MET A 89 -17.03 -2.62 5.48
N VAL A 90 -17.55 -1.89 4.50
CA VAL A 90 -17.24 -0.46 4.30
C VAL A 90 -17.87 0.41 5.38
N ASP A 91 -19.09 0.09 5.82
CA ASP A 91 -19.76 0.77 6.92
C ASP A 91 -19.03 0.52 8.25
N ASP A 92 -18.61 -0.72 8.49
CA ASP A 92 -17.84 -1.08 9.69
C ASP A 92 -16.47 -0.43 9.73
N ALA A 93 -15.78 -0.38 8.58
CA ALA A 93 -14.48 0.27 8.45
C ALA A 93 -14.52 1.78 8.74
N GLN A 94 -15.70 2.41 8.68
CA GLN A 94 -15.89 3.83 8.99
C GLN A 94 -16.32 4.08 10.44
N THR A 95 -16.90 3.08 11.11
CA THR A 95 -17.64 3.29 12.36
C THR A 95 -17.10 2.50 13.54
N ASN A 96 -16.41 1.39 13.30
CA ASN A 96 -15.77 0.61 14.35
C ASN A 96 -14.45 1.29 14.76
N THR A 97 -14.13 1.29 16.05
CA THR A 97 -12.91 1.88 16.60
C THR A 97 -12.02 0.86 17.32
N ASP A 98 -12.40 -0.42 17.30
CA ASP A 98 -11.58 -1.51 17.86
C ASP A 98 -10.46 -1.87 16.85
N PRO A 99 -9.18 -1.62 17.18
CA PRO A 99 -8.07 -1.85 16.27
C PRO A 99 -7.89 -3.34 15.93
N HIS A 100 -8.33 -4.26 16.81
CA HIS A 100 -8.27 -5.69 16.52
C HIS A 100 -9.35 -6.10 15.52
N TYR A 101 -10.56 -5.53 15.65
CA TYR A 101 -11.62 -5.72 14.67
C TYR A 101 -11.23 -5.14 13.31
N GLU A 102 -10.71 -3.91 13.28
CA GLU A 102 -10.23 -3.25 12.06
C GLU A 102 -9.14 -4.07 11.37
N MET A 103 -8.19 -4.63 12.12
CA MET A 103 -7.11 -5.45 11.54
C MET A 103 -7.65 -6.68 10.81
N ILE A 104 -8.62 -7.39 11.40
CA ILE A 104 -9.26 -8.52 10.74
C ILE A 104 -10.11 -8.06 9.56
N LEU A 105 -10.91 -7.01 9.74
CA LEU A 105 -11.78 -6.45 8.69
C LEU A 105 -10.96 -6.05 7.45
N TYR A 106 -9.89 -5.28 7.64
CA TYR A 106 -9.00 -4.86 6.56
C TYR A 106 -8.28 -6.03 5.91
N SER A 107 -7.98 -7.10 6.65
CA SER A 107 -7.37 -8.33 6.11
C SER A 107 -8.35 -9.04 5.17
N VAL A 108 -9.61 -9.17 5.57
CA VAL A 108 -10.68 -9.73 4.72
C VAL A 108 -10.93 -8.84 3.49
N MET A 109 -10.99 -7.52 3.67
CA MET A 109 -11.15 -6.56 2.56
C MET A 109 -10.00 -6.64 1.55
N LEU A 110 -8.75 -6.74 2.03
CA LEU A 110 -7.57 -6.88 1.18
C LEU A 110 -7.60 -8.20 0.40
N ALA A 111 -7.86 -9.32 1.09
CA ALA A 111 -7.96 -10.64 0.48
C ALA A 111 -9.08 -10.68 -0.58
N TYR A 112 -10.24 -10.10 -0.27
CA TYR A 112 -11.35 -10.02 -1.21
C TYR A 112 -11.04 -9.12 -2.40
N GLY A 113 -10.47 -7.93 -2.16
CA GLY A 113 -10.11 -6.97 -3.21
C GLY A 113 -9.13 -7.54 -4.23
N ARG A 114 -8.15 -8.33 -3.78
CA ARG A 114 -7.19 -9.04 -4.65
C ARG A 114 -7.87 -10.10 -5.54
N ARG A 115 -8.93 -10.74 -5.07
CA ARG A 115 -9.73 -11.72 -5.83
C ARG A 115 -10.76 -11.08 -6.75
N LYS A 116 -11.32 -9.94 -6.33
CA LYS A 116 -12.43 -9.26 -6.98
C LYS A 116 -12.13 -7.76 -7.09
N ALA A 117 -11.34 -7.41 -8.10
CA ALA A 117 -10.98 -6.01 -8.39
C ALA A 117 -12.17 -5.05 -8.52
N ALA A 118 -13.39 -5.53 -8.81
CA ALA A 118 -14.59 -4.72 -8.82
C ALA A 118 -14.88 -4.04 -7.46
N PHE A 119 -14.55 -4.71 -6.36
CA PHE A 119 -14.66 -4.13 -5.01
C PHE A 119 -13.76 -2.91 -4.83
N LEU A 120 -12.50 -3.01 -5.28
CA LEU A 120 -11.51 -1.93 -5.23
C LEU A 120 -11.82 -0.80 -6.21
N ARG A 121 -12.52 -1.06 -7.33
CA ARG A 121 -12.86 -0.04 -8.34
C ARG A 121 -13.92 0.96 -7.88
N SER A 122 -14.70 0.67 -6.84
CA SER A 122 -15.79 1.53 -6.39
C SER A 122 -15.26 2.75 -5.63
N GLN A 123 -15.11 3.88 -6.33
CA GLN A 123 -14.69 5.16 -5.74
C GLN A 123 -15.56 5.56 -4.55
N LYS A 124 -16.89 5.43 -4.68
CA LYS A 124 -17.84 5.78 -3.63
C LYS A 124 -17.56 5.03 -2.32
N ARG A 125 -17.19 3.76 -2.38
CA ARG A 125 -16.89 2.94 -1.21
C ARG A 125 -15.56 3.32 -0.57
N TRP A 126 -14.53 3.57 -1.38
CA TRP A 126 -13.17 3.74 -0.88
C TRP A 126 -12.82 5.18 -0.52
N HIS A 127 -13.43 6.19 -1.17
CA HIS A 127 -13.14 7.59 -0.89
C HIS A 127 -13.21 7.97 0.60
N PRO A 128 -14.24 7.59 1.38
CA PRO A 128 -14.27 7.87 2.82
C PRO A 128 -13.26 7.04 3.65
N LEU A 129 -12.77 5.91 3.12
CA LEU A 129 -11.80 5.06 3.81
C LEU A 129 -10.36 5.51 3.60
N LEU A 130 -10.05 6.18 2.48
CA LEU A 130 -8.68 6.59 2.17
C LEU A 130 -8.04 7.46 3.28
N PRO A 131 -8.73 8.48 3.85
CA PRO A 131 -8.17 9.24 4.97
C PRO A 131 -7.88 8.38 6.20
N LEU A 132 -8.77 7.45 6.54
CA LEU A 132 -8.61 6.55 7.70
C LEU A 132 -7.36 5.66 7.54
N LEU A 133 -7.17 5.10 6.35
CA LEU A 133 -5.97 4.33 6.02
C LEU A 133 -4.71 5.20 6.11
N MET A 134 -4.77 6.44 5.62
CA MET A 134 -3.64 7.38 5.70
C MET A 134 -3.29 7.75 7.14
N ASP A 135 -4.28 7.84 8.03
CA ASP A 135 -4.06 8.12 9.45
C ASP A 135 -3.31 6.96 10.11
N HIS A 136 -3.68 5.70 9.86
CA HIS A 136 -2.89 4.55 10.32
C HIS A 136 -1.46 4.53 9.78
N VAL A 137 -1.26 5.00 8.54
CA VAL A 137 0.08 5.14 7.95
C VAL A 137 0.92 6.18 8.71
N ARG A 138 0.28 7.29 9.10
CA ARG A 138 0.90 8.42 9.80
C ARG A 138 1.07 8.24 11.31
N LEU A 139 0.43 7.24 11.92
CA LEU A 139 0.74 6.91 13.31
C LEU A 139 2.26 6.74 13.42
N ASP A 140 2.86 7.10 14.54
CA ASP A 140 4.23 6.75 14.85
C ASP A 140 4.21 5.43 15.63
N VAL A 141 5.03 4.47 15.22
CA VAL A 141 5.26 3.23 16.00
C VAL A 141 6.67 3.37 16.52
N ASP A 142 6.81 3.27 17.83
CA ASP A 142 8.09 3.46 18.51
C ASP A 142 9.16 2.50 17.93
N PRO A 143 10.26 3.02 17.36
CA PRO A 143 11.31 2.21 16.75
C PRO A 143 12.04 1.30 17.75
N GLU A 144 11.99 1.58 19.06
CA GLU A 144 12.57 0.67 20.08
C GLU A 144 11.73 -0.61 20.26
N VAL A 145 10.41 -0.54 20.01
CA VAL A 145 9.52 -1.71 19.94
C VAL A 145 9.71 -2.45 18.61
N ASP A 146 10.02 -1.73 17.54
CA ASP A 146 10.28 -2.25 16.20
C ASP A 146 11.61 -3.03 16.10
N SER A 147 12.64 -2.56 16.83
CA SER A 147 13.98 -3.17 16.91
C SER A 147 13.99 -4.56 17.58
N GLY A 148 13.17 -4.73 18.62
CA GLY A 148 12.99 -6.02 19.30
C GLY A 148 12.18 -7.03 18.48
N PHE A 149 11.45 -6.55 17.47
CA PHE A 149 10.57 -7.35 16.62
C PHE A 149 11.27 -7.85 15.34
N TYR A 150 12.21 -7.07 14.81
CA TYR A 150 13.01 -7.42 13.62
C TYR A 150 14.49 -7.69 13.93
N GLY A 151 14.82 -8.07 15.17
CA GLY A 151 16.04 -8.82 15.47
C GLY A 151 17.34 -8.02 15.68
N THR A 152 17.31 -6.76 16.09
CA THR A 152 18.53 -6.06 16.58
C THR A 152 18.71 -6.25 18.09
N GLY A 153 18.91 -7.51 18.50
CA GLY A 153 19.33 -7.85 19.86
C GLY A 153 20.83 -7.67 20.06
N ALA A 154 21.34 -6.43 20.05
CA ALA A 154 22.70 -6.16 20.53
C ALA A 154 22.68 -5.99 22.07
N GLY A 155 22.86 -7.11 22.77
CA GLY A 155 23.40 -7.12 24.14
C GLY A 155 22.43 -6.84 25.28
N SER A 156 21.75 -7.88 25.78
CA SER A 156 21.39 -7.96 27.20
C SER A 156 21.44 -9.41 27.68
N SER A 157 22.52 -9.71 28.39
CA SER A 157 22.77 -10.98 29.06
C SER A 157 21.97 -11.07 30.37
N SER A 158 20.65 -11.24 30.31
CA SER A 158 19.88 -11.86 31.40
C SER A 158 18.45 -12.19 30.96
N GLY A 159 18.13 -13.49 30.94
CA GLY A 159 16.81 -14.07 31.23
C GLY A 159 15.60 -13.59 30.42
N SER A 160 15.07 -14.48 29.56
CA SER A 160 13.72 -14.42 28.97
C SER A 160 13.50 -13.34 27.90
N SER A 161 14.10 -13.50 26.72
CA SER A 161 13.59 -12.87 25.49
C SER A 161 12.28 -13.55 25.07
N ARG A 162 11.15 -13.11 25.66
CA ARG A 162 9.83 -13.43 25.10
C ARG A 162 9.76 -12.80 23.70
N PRO A 163 9.26 -13.51 22.68
CA PRO A 163 8.95 -12.87 21.41
C PRO A 163 7.95 -11.74 21.69
N ILE A 164 8.35 -10.50 21.45
CA ILE A 164 7.49 -9.33 21.61
C ILE A 164 6.44 -9.43 20.50
N ALA A 165 5.17 -9.55 20.88
CA ALA A 165 4.07 -9.55 19.92
C ALA A 165 4.06 -8.23 19.17
N VAL A 166 3.84 -8.29 17.84
CA VAL A 166 3.75 -7.08 17.00
C VAL A 166 2.62 -6.21 17.50
N PRO A 167 2.87 -4.92 17.81
CA PRO A 167 1.80 -4.00 18.16
C PRO A 167 0.71 -3.96 17.09
N ILE A 168 -0.54 -3.81 17.51
CA ILE A 168 -1.69 -3.80 16.59
C ILE A 168 -1.61 -2.62 15.60
N GLU A 169 -1.03 -1.50 16.04
CA GLU A 169 -0.80 -0.29 15.25
C GLU A 169 0.17 -0.55 14.10
N ALA A 170 1.22 -1.34 14.32
CA ALA A 170 2.18 -1.72 13.28
C ALA A 170 1.54 -2.66 12.24
N LYS A 171 0.69 -3.60 12.68
CA LYS A 171 -0.10 -4.44 11.78
C LYS A 171 -1.05 -3.60 10.92
N LEU A 172 -1.80 -2.69 11.53
CA LEU A 172 -2.72 -1.78 10.85
C LEU A 172 -2.00 -0.85 9.87
N ARG A 173 -0.83 -0.32 10.24
CA ARG A 173 0.01 0.49 9.36
C ARG A 173 0.41 -0.29 8.11
N SER A 174 0.98 -1.49 8.28
CA SER A 174 1.39 -2.35 7.15
C SER A 174 0.21 -2.68 6.23
N LEU A 175 -0.94 -3.00 6.82
CA LEU A 175 -2.14 -3.35 6.10
C LEU A 175 -2.75 -2.16 5.35
N SER A 176 -2.71 -0.97 5.95
CA SER A 176 -3.20 0.27 5.36
C SER A 176 -2.37 0.69 4.14
N VAL A 177 -1.04 0.57 4.21
CA VAL A 177 -0.17 0.78 3.03
C VAL A 177 -0.54 -0.17 1.89
N LYS A 178 -0.76 -1.46 2.21
CA LYS A 178 -1.16 -2.47 1.22
C LYS A 178 -2.52 -2.16 0.59
N LEU A 179 -3.51 -1.78 1.39
CA LEU A 179 -4.84 -1.38 0.89
C LEU A 179 -4.78 -0.13 0.02
N LEU A 180 -4.09 0.93 0.47
CA LEU A 180 -3.86 2.14 -0.32
C LEU A 180 -3.21 1.82 -1.66
N TYR A 181 -2.19 0.95 -1.67
CA TYR A 181 -1.53 0.50 -2.90
C TYR A 181 -2.51 -0.23 -3.83
N GLU A 182 -3.29 -1.19 -3.32
CA GLU A 182 -4.26 -1.94 -4.13
C GLU A 182 -5.35 -1.04 -4.72
N VAL A 183 -5.83 -0.07 -3.95
CA VAL A 183 -6.80 0.93 -4.42
C VAL A 183 -6.17 1.81 -5.51
N CYS A 184 -4.98 2.37 -5.27
CA CYS A 184 -4.26 3.20 -6.25
C CYS A 184 -3.89 2.42 -7.51
N ARG A 185 -3.64 1.11 -7.41
CA ARG A 185 -3.33 0.26 -8.57
C ARG A 185 -4.55 -0.01 -9.44
N VAL A 186 -5.72 -0.19 -8.82
CA VAL A 186 -6.93 -0.66 -9.51
C VAL A 186 -7.82 0.50 -9.99
N GLN A 187 -7.83 1.61 -9.29
CA GLN A 187 -8.63 2.77 -9.64
C GLN A 187 -7.92 3.69 -10.64
N LYS A 188 -8.71 4.45 -11.39
CA LYS A 188 -8.22 5.62 -12.14
C LYS A 188 -8.69 6.87 -11.40
N MET A 189 -7.78 7.54 -10.73
CA MET A 189 -8.08 8.72 -9.93
C MET A 189 -7.97 9.99 -10.76
N THR A 190 -8.87 10.94 -10.52
CA THR A 190 -8.76 12.28 -11.09
C THR A 190 -7.75 13.13 -10.31
N LEU A 191 -7.33 14.27 -10.86
CA LEU A 191 -6.50 15.23 -10.11
C LEU A 191 -7.20 15.75 -8.85
N LEU A 192 -8.53 15.71 -8.78
CA LEU A 192 -9.29 16.11 -7.59
C LEU A 192 -9.16 15.04 -6.49
N ASP A 193 -9.32 13.77 -6.85
CA ASP A 193 -9.17 12.64 -5.92
C ASP A 193 -7.74 12.59 -5.37
N LEU A 194 -6.76 12.82 -6.24
CA LEU A 194 -5.33 12.85 -5.87
C LEU A 194 -4.94 14.03 -4.97
N ARG A 195 -5.83 15.01 -4.75
CA ARG A 195 -5.55 16.08 -3.76
C ARG A 195 -5.42 15.54 -2.35
N LEU A 196 -6.08 14.41 -2.06
CA LEU A 196 -6.01 13.74 -0.77
C LEU A 196 -4.55 13.39 -0.40
N PHE A 197 -3.75 12.95 -1.37
CA PHE A 197 -2.33 12.66 -1.19
C PHE A 197 -1.50 13.94 -1.32
N ASP A 198 -1.55 14.79 -0.30
CA ASP A 198 -0.83 16.07 -0.24
C ASP A 198 0.70 15.94 -0.19
N ASP A 199 1.39 17.09 -0.28
CA ASP A 199 2.86 17.10 -0.30
C ASP A 199 3.42 16.51 1.00
N SER A 200 2.77 16.79 2.13
CA SER A 200 3.17 16.29 3.45
C SER A 200 3.05 14.77 3.55
N PHE A 201 1.97 14.17 3.04
CA PHE A 201 1.82 12.72 3.04
C PHE A 201 2.87 12.05 2.17
N ILE A 202 3.10 12.57 0.96
CA ILE A 202 4.08 12.00 0.03
C ILE A 202 5.50 12.13 0.60
N ASP A 203 5.83 13.27 1.20
CA ASP A 203 7.10 13.50 1.89
C ASP A 203 7.30 12.50 3.04
N TYR A 204 6.26 12.29 3.85
CA TYR A 204 6.27 11.29 4.92
C TYR A 204 6.45 9.85 4.41
N LEU A 205 5.87 9.48 3.25
CA LEU A 205 6.12 8.17 2.66
C LEU A 205 7.60 7.99 2.30
N PHE A 206 8.27 9.03 1.80
CA PHE A 206 9.71 8.96 1.55
C PHE A 206 10.49 8.83 2.86
N ASP A 207 10.14 9.58 3.91
CA ASP A 207 10.76 9.43 5.23
C ASP A 207 10.60 8.00 5.77
N LEU A 208 9.41 7.40 5.64
CA LEU A 208 9.18 6.01 6.05
C LEU A 208 10.10 5.03 5.33
N VAL A 209 10.36 5.20 4.03
CA VAL A 209 11.29 4.34 3.28
C VAL A 209 12.71 4.46 3.82
N GLU A 210 13.15 5.66 4.16
CA GLU A 210 14.51 5.86 4.69
C GLU A 210 14.64 5.37 6.14
N GLN A 211 13.62 5.58 6.98
CA GLN A 211 13.59 5.14 8.38
C GLN A 211 13.59 3.61 8.51
N THR A 212 12.98 2.90 7.56
CA THR A 212 12.80 1.44 7.62
C THR A 212 13.86 0.67 6.84
N ARG A 213 14.95 1.33 6.42
CA ARG A 213 16.01 0.72 5.58
C ARG A 213 16.77 -0.42 6.25
N ASP A 214 16.98 -0.33 7.56
CA ASP A 214 17.85 -1.23 8.34
C ASP A 214 17.05 -2.36 9.02
N MET A 215 15.75 -2.47 8.73
CA MET A 215 14.88 -3.53 9.25
C MET A 215 15.16 -4.85 8.54
N GLN A 216 15.22 -5.97 9.28
CA GLN A 216 15.45 -7.30 8.70
C GLN A 216 14.33 -7.75 7.76
N ASP A 217 13.09 -7.39 8.06
CA ASP A 217 11.95 -7.62 7.19
C ASP A 217 11.69 -6.39 6.32
N GLU A 218 12.19 -6.44 5.09
CA GLU A 218 12.00 -5.38 4.10
C GLU A 218 10.54 -5.33 3.56
N SER A 219 9.64 -6.23 3.97
CA SER A 219 8.29 -6.34 3.39
C SER A 219 7.46 -5.06 3.56
N PHE A 220 7.60 -4.38 4.69
CA PHE A 220 6.95 -3.09 4.93
C PHE A 220 7.57 -1.99 4.05
N ASN A 221 8.90 -1.89 4.03
CA ASN A 221 9.64 -0.95 3.20
C ASN A 221 9.25 -1.05 1.71
N TYR A 222 9.24 -2.27 1.15
CA TYR A 222 8.77 -2.51 -0.22
C TYR A 222 7.30 -2.16 -0.43
N SER A 223 6.44 -2.36 0.57
CA SER A 223 5.03 -1.98 0.47
C SER A 223 4.87 -0.46 0.34
N VAL A 224 5.66 0.32 1.08
CA VAL A 224 5.66 1.79 0.99
C VAL A 224 6.20 2.24 -0.37
N ILE A 225 7.30 1.65 -0.84
CA ILE A 225 7.86 1.95 -2.17
C ILE A 225 6.82 1.68 -3.27
N LYS A 226 6.13 0.53 -3.22
CA LYS A 226 5.05 0.19 -4.18
C LYS A 226 3.93 1.22 -4.16
N LEU A 227 3.55 1.74 -2.99
CA LEU A 227 2.55 2.79 -2.88
C LEU A 227 3.02 4.11 -3.54
N ILE A 228 4.25 4.55 -3.26
CA ILE A 228 4.83 5.75 -3.89
C ILE A 228 4.82 5.63 -5.42
N VAL A 229 5.23 4.46 -5.93
CA VAL A 229 5.25 4.16 -7.36
C VAL A 229 3.84 4.20 -7.96
N ALA A 230 2.85 3.59 -7.31
CA ALA A 230 1.46 3.60 -7.76
C ALA A 230 0.88 5.04 -7.77
N LEU A 231 1.19 5.86 -6.76
CA LEU A 231 0.79 7.26 -6.73
C LEU A 231 1.40 8.06 -7.89
N ASN A 232 2.70 7.85 -8.16
CA ASN A 232 3.36 8.48 -9.30
C ASN A 232 2.67 8.11 -10.63
N GLU A 233 2.30 6.84 -10.82
CA GLU A 233 1.53 6.39 -11.98
C GLU A 233 0.18 7.12 -12.07
N GLN A 234 -0.56 7.22 -10.97
CA GLN A 234 -1.84 7.93 -10.95
C GLN A 234 -1.70 9.41 -11.34
N PHE A 235 -0.69 10.13 -10.85
CA PHE A 235 -0.46 11.53 -11.25
C PHE A 235 -0.12 11.67 -12.74
N MET A 236 0.67 10.75 -13.30
CA MET A 236 0.97 10.74 -14.74
C MET A 236 -0.30 10.48 -15.56
N VAL A 237 -1.08 9.46 -15.21
CA VAL A 237 -2.30 9.09 -15.93
C VAL A 237 -3.35 10.21 -15.83
N ALA A 238 -3.56 10.78 -14.64
CA ALA A 238 -4.48 11.88 -14.43
C ALA A 238 -4.12 13.13 -15.26
N SER A 239 -2.83 13.38 -15.49
CA SER A 239 -2.34 14.50 -16.31
C SER A 239 -2.64 14.33 -17.82
N LEU A 240 -2.91 13.11 -18.28
CA LEU A 240 -3.27 12.85 -19.69
C LEU A 240 -4.75 13.14 -20.01
N HIS A 241 -5.59 13.43 -19.01
CA HIS A 241 -7.00 13.73 -19.20
C HIS A 241 -7.25 15.24 -19.36
N PRO A 242 -7.57 15.74 -20.58
CA PRO A 242 -7.68 17.18 -20.87
C PRO A 242 -8.93 17.87 -20.28
N ASN A 243 -9.85 17.13 -19.64
CA ASN A 243 -11.15 17.63 -19.19
C ASN A 243 -11.21 18.04 -17.71
N THR A 244 -10.10 18.45 -17.09
CA THR A 244 -10.18 19.12 -15.78
C THR A 244 -10.47 20.61 -15.99
N PRO A 245 -11.66 21.12 -15.57
CA PRO A 245 -11.89 22.56 -15.61
C PRO A 245 -10.90 23.23 -14.66
N GLN A 246 -10.01 24.04 -15.22
CA GLN A 246 -9.10 24.88 -14.44
C GLN A 246 -9.93 25.95 -13.72
N PRO A 247 -9.89 26.06 -12.38
CA PRO A 247 -10.35 27.26 -11.72
C PRO A 247 -9.33 28.37 -12.01
N ASN A 248 -9.78 29.41 -12.73
CA ASN A 248 -9.04 30.62 -13.16
C ASN A 248 -8.44 30.60 -14.58
N ALA A 249 -9.31 30.51 -15.58
CA ALA A 249 -9.05 31.09 -16.89
C ALA A 249 -9.88 32.38 -17.08
N ILE A 250 -9.61 33.39 -16.25
CA ILE A 250 -10.07 34.78 -16.51
C ILE A 250 -8.88 35.70 -16.24
N GLY A 251 -8.35 36.32 -17.30
CA GLY A 251 -7.44 37.45 -17.18
C GLY A 251 -6.12 37.31 -17.94
N PHE A 252 -6.12 37.77 -19.19
CA PHE A 252 -5.02 38.44 -19.90
C PHE A 252 -3.59 38.32 -19.35
N ALA A 253 -2.84 37.32 -19.81
CA ALA A 253 -1.38 37.41 -20.01
C ALA A 253 -0.91 36.30 -20.98
N GLN A 254 -0.86 36.61 -22.28
CA GLN A 254 -0.04 35.86 -23.23
C GLN A 254 1.43 36.23 -22.98
N GLN A 255 2.08 35.55 -22.05
CA GLN A 255 3.54 35.54 -21.92
C GLN A 255 3.96 34.19 -21.31
N GLN A 256 4.74 33.45 -22.08
CA GLN A 256 5.43 32.21 -21.69
C GLN A 256 4.52 31.10 -21.17
N ALA A 257 3.95 30.33 -22.11
CA ALA A 257 3.75 28.91 -21.88
C ALA A 257 5.13 28.24 -21.76
N ASP A 258 5.81 28.43 -20.63
CA ASP A 258 6.88 27.52 -20.24
C ASP A 258 6.31 26.11 -20.32
N ALA A 259 6.98 25.24 -21.07
CA ALA A 259 6.64 23.85 -21.20
C ALA A 259 6.36 23.29 -19.80
N ARG A 260 5.09 23.01 -19.48
CA ARG A 260 4.69 22.56 -18.15
C ARG A 260 5.54 21.35 -17.79
N THR A 261 6.51 21.53 -16.90
CA THR A 261 7.36 20.42 -16.48
C THR A 261 6.46 19.39 -15.82
N PRO A 262 6.71 18.08 -16.01
CA PRO A 262 5.91 17.03 -15.36
C PRO A 262 5.88 17.16 -13.83
N GLU A 263 6.89 17.84 -13.26
CA GLU A 263 6.98 18.24 -11.84
C GLU A 263 5.86 19.20 -11.40
N SER A 264 5.29 19.98 -12.32
CA SER A 264 4.22 20.94 -12.01
C SER A 264 2.86 20.29 -11.77
N THR A 265 2.64 19.09 -12.34
CA THR A 265 1.39 18.32 -12.18
C THR A 265 1.57 17.07 -11.34
N ASN A 266 2.77 16.48 -11.32
CA ASN A 266 3.10 15.29 -10.54
C ASN A 266 3.75 15.66 -9.21
N ARG A 267 2.97 15.51 -8.15
CA ARG A 267 3.39 15.84 -6.79
C ARG A 267 4.50 14.93 -6.28
N VAL A 268 4.52 13.66 -6.65
CA VAL A 268 5.58 12.71 -6.25
C VAL A 268 6.93 13.17 -6.78
N LEU A 269 7.00 13.57 -8.06
CA LEU A 269 8.23 14.10 -8.65
C LEU A 269 8.65 15.44 -8.03
N ARG A 270 7.68 16.31 -7.70
CA ARG A 270 7.94 17.58 -7.02
C ARG A 270 8.57 17.38 -5.65
N VAL A 271 8.01 16.49 -4.84
CA VAL A 271 8.54 16.17 -3.50
C VAL A 271 9.91 15.50 -3.62
N LEU A 272 10.08 14.53 -4.54
CA LEU A 272 11.37 13.90 -4.77
C LEU A 272 12.46 14.92 -5.16
N LYS A 273 12.11 15.91 -5.97
CA LYS A 273 13.03 17.00 -6.35
C LYS A 273 13.43 17.89 -5.16
N SER A 274 12.48 18.24 -4.28
CA SER A 274 12.81 18.99 -3.07
C SER A 274 13.64 18.19 -2.07
N ARG A 275 13.59 16.85 -2.15
CA ARG A 275 14.34 15.92 -1.31
C ARG A 275 15.67 15.43 -1.93
N ALA A 276 16.23 16.16 -2.90
CA ALA A 276 17.49 15.78 -3.52
C ALA A 276 18.59 15.50 -2.46
N GLY A 277 19.15 14.28 -2.49
CA GLY A 277 20.16 13.82 -1.53
C GLY A 277 19.61 13.24 -0.21
N SER A 278 18.30 13.30 0.05
CA SER A 278 17.65 12.80 1.29
C SER A 278 16.76 11.57 1.05
N SER A 279 16.87 10.94 -0.11
CA SER A 279 16.14 9.69 -0.45
C SER A 279 17.03 8.63 -1.12
N PRO A 280 18.21 8.29 -0.56
CA PRO A 280 19.10 7.28 -1.13
C PRO A 280 18.51 5.86 -1.10
N THR A 281 17.90 5.41 0.00
CA THR A 281 17.33 4.06 0.11
C THR A 281 16.21 3.86 -0.89
N PHE A 282 15.34 4.85 -1.08
CA PHE A 282 14.32 4.80 -2.12
C PHE A 282 14.93 4.64 -3.53
N GLY A 283 15.96 5.45 -3.85
CA GLY A 283 16.63 5.40 -5.15
C GLY A 283 17.31 4.06 -5.42
N GLU A 284 18.02 3.52 -4.44
CA GLU A 284 18.69 2.21 -4.52
C GLU A 284 17.69 1.08 -4.74
N ASN A 285 16.61 1.04 -3.95
CA ASN A 285 15.55 0.04 -4.11
C ASN A 285 14.86 0.13 -5.47
N LEU A 286 14.64 1.35 -5.99
CA LEU A 286 14.08 1.53 -7.32
C LEU A 286 15.01 0.95 -8.40
N ILE A 287 16.32 1.15 -8.28
CA ILE A 287 17.31 0.54 -9.19
C ILE A 287 17.29 -0.98 -9.08
N PHE A 288 17.25 -1.54 -7.87
CA PHE A 288 17.17 -3.00 -7.67
C PHE A 288 15.90 -3.60 -8.28
N MET A 289 14.74 -2.96 -8.10
CA MET A 289 13.49 -3.41 -8.70
C MET A 289 13.56 -3.38 -10.23
N LEU A 290 14.14 -2.34 -10.82
CA LEU A 290 14.30 -2.23 -12.29
C LEU A 290 15.26 -3.31 -12.82
N ASN A 291 16.37 -3.55 -12.13
CA ASN A 291 17.37 -4.55 -12.53
C ASN A 291 16.87 -6.00 -12.37
N ARG A 292 15.86 -6.22 -11.51
CA ARG A 292 15.29 -7.55 -11.22
C ARG A 292 13.97 -7.85 -11.95
N ALA A 293 13.40 -6.90 -12.70
CA ALA A 293 12.11 -7.06 -13.37
C ALA A 293 12.15 -8.14 -14.50
N ASN A 294 11.91 -9.40 -14.13
CA ASN A 294 11.94 -10.58 -15.00
C ASN A 294 10.53 -11.00 -15.47
N ARG A 295 9.78 -10.05 -16.04
CA ARG A 295 8.55 -10.28 -16.84
C ARG A 295 7.40 -11.06 -16.14
N THR A 296 7.28 -11.07 -14.82
CA THR A 296 6.03 -11.53 -14.16
C THR A 296 4.94 -10.43 -14.15
N PRO A 297 3.65 -10.73 -13.91
CA PRO A 297 2.58 -9.71 -13.83
C PRO A 297 2.76 -8.67 -12.71
N GLU A 298 3.44 -9.06 -11.63
CA GLU A 298 3.82 -8.17 -10.53
C GLU A 298 5.06 -7.34 -10.90
N ASP A 299 6.02 -7.94 -11.62
CA ASP A 299 7.11 -7.20 -12.27
C ASP A 299 6.59 -6.27 -13.36
N LEU A 300 5.41 -6.51 -13.95
CA LEU A 300 4.78 -5.65 -14.96
C LEU A 300 4.21 -4.35 -14.36
N ALA A 301 3.83 -4.36 -13.09
CA ALA A 301 3.54 -3.13 -12.34
C ALA A 301 4.84 -2.37 -12.03
N ALA A 302 5.91 -3.08 -11.65
CA ALA A 302 7.25 -2.50 -11.60
C ALA A 302 7.78 -2.08 -12.98
N LEU A 303 7.31 -2.69 -14.08
CA LEU A 303 7.58 -2.34 -15.47
C LEU A 303 6.68 -1.20 -15.96
N ALA A 304 5.55 -0.92 -15.29
CA ALA A 304 4.75 0.28 -15.49
C ALA A 304 5.44 1.48 -14.81
N ALA A 305 6.01 1.27 -13.62
CA ALA A 305 7.02 2.16 -13.02
C ALA A 305 8.27 2.28 -13.90
N GLY A 306 8.67 1.17 -14.51
CA GLY A 306 9.69 1.06 -15.53
C GLY A 306 9.29 1.68 -16.86
N LYS A 307 8.00 1.92 -17.15
CA LYS A 307 7.52 2.68 -18.32
C LYS A 307 7.41 4.16 -17.98
N ALA A 308 7.20 4.54 -16.73
CA ALA A 308 7.46 5.90 -16.25
C ALA A 308 8.94 6.23 -16.43
N SER A 309 9.81 5.33 -15.96
CA SER A 309 11.27 5.45 -16.07
C SER A 309 11.79 5.20 -17.49
N ALA A 310 11.13 4.39 -18.31
CA ALA A 310 11.45 4.18 -19.73
C ALA A 310 10.77 5.19 -20.65
N MET A 311 9.78 5.96 -20.19
CA MET A 311 9.36 7.19 -20.87
C MET A 311 10.39 8.28 -20.55
N VAL A 312 10.90 8.35 -19.32
CA VAL A 312 12.07 9.20 -18.96
C VAL A 312 13.35 8.74 -19.69
N ALA A 313 13.60 7.44 -19.83
CA ALA A 313 14.80 6.91 -20.49
C ALA A 313 14.68 6.78 -22.02
N ARG A 314 13.49 6.54 -22.59
CA ARG A 314 13.28 6.58 -24.06
C ARG A 314 13.22 8.01 -24.61
N GLN A 315 12.85 8.99 -23.79
CA GLN A 315 13.06 10.40 -24.13
C GLN A 315 14.56 10.79 -24.07
N CYS A 316 15.38 10.01 -23.34
CA CYS A 316 16.81 10.26 -23.10
C CYS A 316 17.79 9.37 -23.89
N ALA A 317 17.34 8.51 -24.80
CA ALA A 317 18.24 7.75 -25.69
C ALA A 317 18.83 8.63 -26.83
N PHE A 318 19.16 9.88 -26.51
CA PHE A 318 19.86 10.84 -27.36
C PHE A 318 20.89 11.58 -26.51
N SER A 319 22.03 10.93 -26.30
CA SER A 319 23.39 11.50 -26.14
C SER A 319 24.21 10.64 -25.18
N GLY A 320 25.21 9.95 -25.73
CA GLY A 320 26.04 9.00 -24.99
C GLY A 320 27.02 9.68 -24.04
N ARG A 321 26.77 9.58 -22.73
CA ARG A 321 27.82 9.65 -21.70
C ARG A 321 27.56 8.63 -20.59
N THR A 322 28.57 7.82 -20.33
CA THR A 322 28.69 6.85 -19.23
C THR A 322 28.82 7.58 -17.90
N CYS A 323 28.02 7.21 -16.89
CA CYS A 323 28.15 7.71 -15.51
C CYS A 323 28.41 6.55 -14.55
N VAL A 324 29.41 6.72 -13.68
CA VAL A 324 29.90 5.74 -12.69
C VAL A 324 29.02 5.83 -11.43
N TYR A 325 28.54 4.68 -10.97
CA TYR A 325 27.68 4.48 -9.79
C TYR A 325 28.36 4.95 -8.48
N SER A 326 27.58 5.61 -7.59
CA SER A 326 27.50 5.31 -6.13
C SER A 326 26.95 6.44 -5.24
N SER A 327 26.66 7.66 -5.71
CA SER A 327 26.17 8.73 -4.79
C SER A 327 25.17 9.74 -5.36
N CYS A 328 24.69 9.56 -6.59
CA CYS A 328 23.84 10.55 -7.27
C CYS A 328 22.49 9.96 -7.71
N GLY A 329 21.86 9.05 -6.97
CA GLY A 329 20.59 8.42 -7.41
C GLY A 329 19.51 9.43 -7.80
N VAL A 330 19.23 10.42 -6.94
CA VAL A 330 18.21 11.45 -7.19
C VAL A 330 18.70 12.50 -8.20
N GLU A 331 19.96 12.93 -8.12
CA GLU A 331 20.52 13.88 -9.10
C GLU A 331 20.61 13.29 -10.51
N TYR A 332 20.88 11.99 -10.64
CA TYR A 332 20.86 11.26 -11.91
C TYR A 332 19.43 11.16 -12.45
N ILE A 333 18.44 10.85 -11.60
CA ILE A 333 17.02 10.88 -11.97
C ILE A 333 16.58 12.29 -12.41
N LEU A 334 17.02 13.34 -11.71
CA LEU A 334 16.70 14.75 -12.03
C LEU A 334 17.47 15.28 -13.25
N LEU A 335 18.72 14.85 -13.47
CA LEU A 335 19.52 15.14 -14.67
C LEU A 335 18.87 14.51 -15.91
N LEU A 336 18.43 13.25 -15.81
CA LEU A 336 17.66 12.59 -16.85
C LEU A 336 16.34 13.33 -17.15
N ILE A 337 15.68 13.92 -16.15
CA ILE A 337 14.47 14.75 -16.36
C ILE A 337 14.79 16.09 -17.06
N ARG A 338 15.98 16.66 -16.81
CA ARG A 338 16.38 18.00 -17.31
C ARG A 338 16.94 17.96 -18.74
N GLU A 339 17.65 16.92 -19.13
CA GLU A 339 18.29 16.82 -20.45
C GLU A 339 17.33 16.43 -21.59
N GLY A 340 16.17 15.83 -21.28
CA GLY A 340 15.13 15.48 -22.26
C GLY A 340 14.36 16.66 -22.91
N ASN A 341 14.69 17.92 -22.57
CA ASN A 341 14.01 19.13 -23.04
C ASN A 341 14.90 20.07 -23.89
N GLY A 342 16.09 19.63 -24.31
CA GLY A 342 17.05 20.42 -25.11
C GLY A 342 17.20 19.94 -26.56
N GLN A 343 17.11 20.88 -27.50
CA GLN A 343 17.13 20.76 -28.96
C GLN A 343 18.07 19.70 -29.59
N GLY A 344 17.56 19.05 -30.64
CA GLY A 344 18.29 18.03 -31.39
C GLY A 344 19.33 18.58 -32.37
N THR A 345 20.42 17.82 -32.52
CA THR A 345 21.23 17.73 -33.74
C THR A 345 21.91 16.36 -33.82
N SER A 346 21.72 15.71 -34.97
CA SER A 346 22.39 14.56 -35.62
C SER A 346 23.71 14.01 -35.03
N VAL A 347 23.78 12.68 -34.84
CA VAL A 347 25.01 11.90 -34.66
C VAL A 347 24.99 10.67 -35.56
N GLU A 348 25.80 10.69 -36.62
CA GLU A 348 26.37 9.49 -37.26
C GLU A 348 27.84 9.40 -36.84
N ARG A 349 28.31 8.17 -36.58
CA ARG A 349 29.67 7.73 -36.21
C ARG A 349 30.06 7.80 -34.72
N ALA A 350 29.95 6.64 -34.06
CA ALA A 350 30.97 6.12 -33.15
C ALA A 350 30.64 4.66 -32.76
N GLU A 351 30.69 3.72 -33.70
CA GLU A 351 30.66 2.26 -33.40
C GLU A 351 32.06 1.63 -33.30
N ASP A 352 33.13 2.40 -33.48
CA ASP A 352 34.49 1.90 -33.32
C ASP A 352 35.12 2.46 -32.05
N ARG A 353 35.05 1.68 -30.96
CA ARG A 353 36.17 1.38 -30.04
C ARG A 353 35.69 0.71 -28.74
N VAL A 354 36.46 -0.32 -28.32
CA VAL A 354 36.59 -0.94 -26.98
C VAL A 354 35.54 -2.04 -26.72
N PHE A 355 35.80 -3.36 -26.61
CA PHE A 355 36.96 -4.18 -26.21
C PHE A 355 37.84 -3.64 -25.09
#